data_AF-A0A8D0L504-F1
#
_entry.id   AF-A0A8D0L504-F1
#
_cell.length_a   1.000
_cell.length_b   1.000
_cell.length_c   1.000
_cell.angle_alpha   90.00
_cell.angle_beta   90.00
_cell.angle_gamma   90.00
#
_symmetry.space_group_name_H-M   'P 1'
#
loop_
_entity.id
_entity.type
_entity.pdbx_description
1 polymer ?
#
loop_
_entity_poly.entity_id
_entity_poly.type
_entity_poly.pdbx_seq_one_letter_code
_entity_poly.pdbx_strand_id
1 'polypeptide(L)'
;MKNYRCWREAWEIGHIEEWPDNVKFINKDIIMAAEDLECLTYDAVALDMINPQAALPAVYRNLRHGGVCAVYVTNITQVTELLEGIRTCKLPFFCEKVLEVTHRNWLVTPARWNDGSKIQRVDPQQKQNEELLAQEQTIDEESEGVEDLFNSGELLSDYTKPYSSVPYVARPYSWQAGHTVFLVKLRKFNPINPDTALGSNCLSEDNTLPK
;
A
#
# COMPACT_ATOMS: atom_id res chain seq x y z
N MET A 1 -21.20 -13.88 -4.94
CA MET A 1 -22.01 -12.97 -4.12
C MET A 1 -21.84 -13.12 -2.60
N LYS A 2 -21.43 -14.29 -2.06
CA LYS A 2 -21.29 -14.50 -0.61
C LYS A 2 -20.43 -13.42 0.08
N ASN A 3 -19.24 -13.14 -0.44
CA ASN A 3 -18.32 -12.16 0.17
C ASN A 3 -18.91 -10.74 0.22
N TYR A 4 -19.55 -10.27 -0.86
CA TYR A 4 -20.19 -8.96 -0.88
C TYR A 4 -21.27 -8.83 0.19
N ARG A 5 -22.09 -9.87 0.40
CA ARG A 5 -23.09 -9.89 1.48
C ARG A 5 -22.43 -9.86 2.85
N CYS A 6 -21.40 -10.70 3.08
CA CYS A 6 -20.68 -10.72 4.34
C CYS A 6 -20.01 -9.36 4.64
N TRP A 7 -19.49 -8.66 3.64
CA TRP A 7 -18.92 -7.31 3.82
C TRP A 7 -19.98 -6.29 4.19
N ARG A 8 -21.15 -6.35 3.54
CA ARG A 8 -22.29 -5.51 3.91
C ARG A 8 -22.79 -5.77 5.33
N GLU A 9 -23.00 -7.03 5.68
CA GLU A 9 -23.41 -7.43 7.03
C GLU A 9 -22.40 -6.97 8.08
N ALA A 10 -21.09 -7.09 7.80
CA ALA A 10 -20.04 -6.59 8.67
C ALA A 10 -20.04 -5.05 8.79
N TRP A 11 -20.34 -4.35 7.71
CA TRP A 11 -20.46 -2.88 7.71
C TRP A 11 -21.61 -2.41 8.58
N GLU A 12 -22.78 -3.04 8.46
CA GLU A 12 -24.00 -2.75 9.22
C GLU A 12 -23.79 -2.86 10.74
N ILE A 13 -22.85 -3.69 11.21
CA ILE A 13 -22.50 -3.81 12.63
C ILE A 13 -21.74 -2.58 13.14
N GLY A 14 -20.88 -1.98 12.30
CA GLY A 14 -19.93 -0.95 12.71
C GLY A 14 -20.30 0.48 12.33
N HIS A 15 -21.30 0.67 11.49
CA HIS A 15 -21.61 1.96 10.89
C HIS A 15 -23.11 2.28 11.01
N ILE A 16 -23.39 3.57 11.25
CA ILE A 16 -24.76 4.10 11.28
C ILE A 16 -25.29 4.32 9.85
N GLU A 17 -24.38 4.62 8.92
CA GLU A 17 -24.71 4.84 7.51
C GLU A 17 -24.85 3.51 6.76
N GLU A 18 -25.85 3.44 5.89
CA GLU A 18 -26.05 2.28 5.01
C GLU A 18 -24.88 2.12 4.03
N TRP A 19 -24.58 0.86 3.70
CA TRP A 19 -23.61 0.57 2.65
C TRP A 19 -24.10 1.11 1.29
N PRO A 20 -23.28 1.86 0.54
CA PRO A 20 -23.71 2.47 -0.72
C PRO A 20 -24.05 1.41 -1.78
N ASP A 21 -25.17 1.59 -2.48
CA ASP A 21 -25.55 0.71 -3.60
C ASP A 21 -24.81 1.09 -4.90
N ASN A 22 -23.51 0.81 -4.93
CA ASN A 22 -22.59 1.23 -5.99
C ASN A 22 -21.98 0.07 -6.78
N VAL A 23 -22.45 -1.16 -6.58
CA VAL A 23 -21.92 -2.37 -7.25
C VAL A 23 -23.00 -3.06 -8.06
N LYS A 24 -22.81 -3.08 -9.39
CA LYS A 24 -23.67 -3.82 -10.31
C LYS A 24 -22.99 -5.12 -10.75
N PHE A 25 -23.56 -6.26 -10.40
CA PHE A 25 -23.08 -7.57 -10.85
C PHE A 25 -23.70 -7.94 -12.20
N ILE A 26 -22.87 -8.30 -13.17
CA ILE A 26 -23.29 -8.76 -14.49
C ILE A 26 -22.72 -10.16 -14.70
N ASN A 27 -23.59 -11.17 -14.83
CA ASN A 27 -23.18 -12.55 -15.03
C ASN A 27 -23.10 -12.87 -16.53
N LYS A 28 -22.04 -12.37 -17.18
CA LYS A 28 -21.74 -12.60 -18.60
C LYS A 28 -20.22 -12.63 -18.78
N ASP A 29 -19.77 -13.23 -19.89
CA ASP A 29 -18.40 -13.03 -20.35
C ASP A 29 -18.17 -11.54 -20.66
N ILE A 30 -16.97 -11.01 -20.41
CA ILE A 30 -16.69 -9.58 -20.56
C ILE A 30 -16.85 -9.09 -22.00
N ILE A 31 -16.61 -9.93 -22.99
CA ILE A 31 -16.76 -9.58 -24.40
C ILE A 31 -18.26 -9.37 -24.70
N MET A 32 -19.12 -10.26 -24.20
CA MET A 32 -20.57 -10.17 -24.36
C MET A 32 -21.16 -9.05 -23.50
N ALA A 33 -20.64 -8.84 -22.29
CA ALA A 33 -21.06 -7.76 -21.41
C ALA A 33 -20.72 -6.38 -21.98
N ALA A 34 -19.65 -6.27 -22.77
CA ALA A 34 -19.25 -5.00 -23.37
C ALA A 34 -20.31 -4.42 -24.30
N GLU A 35 -21.08 -5.26 -25.00
CA GLU A 35 -22.21 -4.86 -25.86
C GLU A 35 -23.33 -4.20 -25.03
N ASP A 36 -23.64 -4.73 -23.85
CA ASP A 36 -24.65 -4.13 -22.96
C ASP A 36 -24.16 -2.84 -22.29
N LEU A 37 -22.85 -2.60 -22.31
CA LEU A 37 -22.18 -1.53 -21.56
C LEU A 37 -21.58 -0.45 -22.48
N GLU A 38 -21.89 -0.46 -23.78
CA GLU A 38 -21.31 0.45 -24.78
C GLU A 38 -21.51 1.94 -24.46
N CYS A 39 -22.55 2.29 -23.70
CA CYS A 39 -22.82 3.68 -23.32
C CYS A 39 -22.09 4.13 -22.03
N LEU A 40 -21.39 3.23 -21.35
CA LEU A 40 -20.68 3.56 -20.12
C LEU A 40 -19.22 3.89 -20.41
N THR A 41 -18.74 4.96 -19.80
CA THR A 41 -17.31 5.30 -19.78
C THR A 41 -16.73 4.95 -18.42
N TYR A 42 -15.60 4.24 -18.39
CA TYR A 42 -14.90 3.85 -17.18
C TYR A 42 -13.74 4.79 -16.90
N ASP A 43 -13.58 5.18 -15.64
CA ASP A 43 -12.41 5.95 -15.18
C ASP A 43 -11.16 5.08 -14.99
N ALA A 44 -11.39 3.87 -14.51
CA ALA A 44 -10.38 2.84 -14.26
C ALA A 44 -11.01 1.44 -14.37
N VAL A 45 -10.18 0.45 -14.66
CA VAL A 45 -10.59 -0.96 -14.79
C VAL A 45 -9.61 -1.81 -13.99
N ALA A 46 -10.12 -2.84 -13.32
CA ALA A 46 -9.32 -3.86 -12.64
C ALA A 46 -9.66 -5.23 -13.26
N LEU A 47 -8.63 -5.98 -13.69
CA LEU A 47 -8.76 -7.30 -14.29
C LEU A 47 -8.04 -8.34 -13.45
N ASP A 48 -8.79 -9.31 -12.93
CA ASP A 48 -8.29 -10.48 -12.23
C ASP A 48 -8.90 -11.73 -12.87
N MET A 49 -8.21 -12.25 -13.90
CA MET A 49 -8.67 -13.36 -14.73
C MET A 49 -7.48 -14.05 -15.41
N ILE A 50 -7.67 -15.29 -15.88
CA ILE A 50 -6.61 -16.12 -16.45
C ILE A 50 -6.02 -15.51 -17.73
N ASN A 51 -6.87 -14.96 -18.60
CA ASN A 51 -6.51 -14.43 -19.92
C ASN A 51 -6.90 -12.94 -20.07
N PRO A 52 -6.22 -12.02 -19.36
CA PRO A 52 -6.59 -10.61 -19.36
C PRO A 52 -6.45 -9.95 -20.75
N GLN A 53 -5.55 -10.43 -21.60
CA GLN A 53 -5.35 -9.94 -22.97
C GLN A 53 -6.61 -10.04 -23.84
N ALA A 54 -7.45 -11.07 -23.62
CA ALA A 54 -8.70 -11.25 -24.37
C ALA A 54 -9.76 -10.19 -24.02
N ALA A 55 -9.68 -9.64 -22.80
CA ALA A 55 -10.59 -8.60 -22.32
C ALA A 55 -10.19 -7.19 -22.78
N LEU A 56 -8.92 -6.98 -23.15
CA LEU A 56 -8.40 -5.64 -23.42
C LEU A 56 -9.11 -4.88 -24.56
N PRO A 57 -9.51 -5.51 -25.69
CA PRO A 57 -10.26 -4.80 -26.73
C PRO A 57 -11.61 -4.26 -26.22
N ALA A 58 -12.34 -5.08 -25.46
CA ALA A 58 -13.61 -4.71 -24.85
C ALA A 58 -13.43 -3.57 -23.84
N VAL A 59 -12.44 -3.71 -22.95
CA VAL A 59 -12.09 -2.70 -21.95
C VAL A 59 -11.64 -1.39 -22.59
N TYR A 60 -10.83 -1.46 -23.65
CA TYR A 60 -10.27 -0.28 -24.30
C TYR A 60 -11.36 0.64 -24.86
N ARG A 61 -12.44 0.08 -25.43
CA ARG A 61 -13.54 0.87 -26.02
C ARG A 61 -14.13 1.87 -25.02
N ASN A 62 -14.39 1.41 -23.80
CA ASN A 62 -15.13 2.17 -22.79
C ASN A 62 -14.25 2.86 -21.74
N LEU A 63 -12.95 2.51 -21.66
CA LEU A 63 -12.02 3.21 -20.76
C LEU A 63 -11.76 4.64 -21.27
N ARG A 64 -11.86 5.64 -20.41
CA ARG A 64 -11.56 7.04 -20.78
C ARG A 64 -10.10 7.22 -21.19
N HIS A 65 -9.81 8.27 -21.96
CA HIS A 65 -8.43 8.67 -22.25
C HIS A 65 -7.67 9.01 -20.96
N GLY A 66 -6.43 8.53 -20.85
CA GLY A 66 -5.67 8.62 -19.61
C GLY A 66 -6.15 7.68 -18.50
N GLY A 67 -7.22 6.91 -18.71
CA GLY A 67 -7.73 5.91 -17.77
C GLY A 67 -6.74 4.78 -17.54
N VAL A 68 -6.80 4.18 -16.34
CA VAL A 68 -5.89 3.13 -15.91
C VAL A 68 -6.58 1.78 -15.96
N CYS A 69 -5.90 0.77 -16.52
CA CYS A 69 -6.29 -0.63 -16.41
C CYS A 69 -5.23 -1.34 -15.55
N ALA A 70 -5.63 -1.78 -14.35
CA ALA A 70 -4.80 -2.56 -13.46
C ALA A 70 -5.07 -4.06 -13.70
N VAL A 71 -4.03 -4.85 -13.90
CA VAL A 71 -4.16 -6.28 -14.20
C VAL A 71 -3.39 -7.09 -13.16
N TYR A 72 -4.06 -8.11 -12.62
CA TYR A 72 -3.52 -9.05 -11.65
C TYR A 72 -3.15 -10.34 -12.40
N VAL A 73 -1.87 -10.73 -12.42
CA VAL A 73 -1.40 -11.97 -13.04
C VAL A 73 -0.41 -12.71 -12.14
N THR A 74 -0.45 -14.04 -12.10
CA THR A 74 0.33 -14.84 -11.14
C THR A 74 1.71 -15.23 -11.65
N ASN A 75 1.92 -15.23 -12.97
CA ASN A 75 3.21 -15.61 -13.57
C ASN A 75 3.78 -14.48 -14.41
N ILE A 76 5.09 -14.34 -14.41
CA ILE A 76 5.78 -13.35 -15.25
C ILE A 76 5.57 -13.63 -16.74
N THR A 77 5.38 -14.90 -17.13
CA THR A 77 5.02 -15.28 -18.51
C THR A 77 3.66 -14.70 -18.92
N GLN A 78 2.67 -14.68 -18.03
CA GLN A 78 1.39 -14.04 -18.31
C GLN A 78 1.51 -12.52 -18.48
N VAL A 79 2.47 -11.87 -17.80
CA VAL A 79 2.80 -10.46 -18.08
C VAL A 79 3.31 -10.31 -19.52
N THR A 80 4.21 -11.20 -19.97
CA THR A 80 4.73 -11.14 -21.34
C THR A 80 3.64 -11.39 -22.38
N GLU A 81 2.73 -12.34 -22.14
CA GLU A 81 1.57 -12.61 -22.99
C GLU A 81 0.58 -11.44 -23.04
N LEU A 82 0.35 -10.77 -21.89
CA LEU A 82 -0.46 -9.57 -21.81
C LEU A 82 0.09 -8.45 -22.70
N LEU A 83 1.39 -8.17 -22.60
CA LEU A 83 2.06 -7.13 -23.40
C LEU A 83 2.08 -7.50 -24.89
N GLU A 84 2.30 -8.77 -25.22
CA GLU A 84 2.23 -9.26 -26.59
C GLU A 84 0.81 -9.16 -27.17
N GLY A 85 -0.22 -9.41 -26.36
CA GLY A 85 -1.61 -9.19 -26.71
C GLY A 85 -1.90 -7.72 -27.04
N ILE A 86 -1.42 -6.78 -26.22
CA ILE A 86 -1.52 -5.33 -26.50
C ILE A 86 -0.89 -4.99 -27.85
N ARG A 87 0.32 -5.48 -28.09
CA ARG A 87 1.08 -5.23 -29.33
C ARG A 87 0.38 -5.80 -30.55
N THR A 88 -0.09 -7.05 -30.47
CA THR A 88 -0.75 -7.77 -31.57
C THR A 88 -2.11 -7.16 -31.90
N CYS A 89 -2.89 -6.79 -30.89
CA CYS A 89 -4.17 -6.11 -31.06
C CYS A 89 -4.04 -4.62 -31.40
N LYS A 90 -2.81 -4.08 -31.48
CA LYS A 90 -2.51 -2.66 -31.74
C LYS A 90 -3.28 -1.71 -30.82
N LEU A 91 -3.44 -2.11 -29.55
CA LEU A 91 -4.18 -1.30 -28.57
C LEU A 91 -3.27 -0.18 -28.03
N PRO A 92 -3.72 1.09 -28.04
CA PRO A 92 -2.99 2.21 -27.45
C PRO A 92 -2.95 2.19 -25.91
N PHE A 93 -2.34 1.15 -25.36
CA PHE A 93 -2.00 1.03 -23.95
C PHE A 93 -0.51 1.25 -23.75
N PHE A 94 -0.18 2.08 -22.77
CA PHE A 94 1.18 2.25 -22.28
C PHE A 94 1.32 1.46 -20.98
N CYS A 95 2.26 0.51 -20.93
CA CYS A 95 2.60 -0.18 -19.69
C CYS A 95 3.45 0.74 -18.82
N GLU A 96 2.86 1.32 -17.78
CA GLU A 96 3.57 2.23 -16.89
C GLU A 96 4.49 1.48 -15.92
N LYS A 97 3.98 0.39 -15.33
CA LYS A 97 4.66 -0.35 -14.28
C LYS A 97 4.24 -1.82 -14.27
N VAL A 98 5.18 -2.69 -13.94
CA VAL A 98 4.95 -4.05 -13.47
C VAL A 98 5.57 -4.13 -12.09
N LEU A 99 4.78 -4.46 -11.08
CA LEU A 99 5.23 -4.47 -9.69
C LEU A 99 4.77 -5.73 -8.96
N GLU A 100 5.63 -6.24 -8.10
CA GLU A 100 5.31 -7.29 -7.14
C GLU A 100 5.34 -6.65 -5.74
N VAL A 101 4.28 -6.84 -4.96
CA VAL A 101 4.23 -6.33 -3.58
C VAL A 101 4.51 -7.48 -2.62
N THR A 102 5.62 -7.38 -1.90
CA THR A 102 5.97 -8.33 -0.84
C THR A 102 5.66 -7.72 0.52
N HIS A 103 5.04 -8.52 1.39
CA HIS A 103 4.80 -8.16 2.78
C HIS A 103 5.65 -9.04 3.68
N ARG A 104 6.34 -8.43 4.65
CA ARG A 104 7.18 -9.15 5.60
C ARG A 104 6.68 -8.92 7.02
N ASN A 105 6.22 -9.98 7.66
CA ASN A 105 5.78 -9.93 9.06
C ASN A 105 6.98 -9.92 9.99
N TRP A 106 6.93 -9.09 11.02
CA TRP A 106 7.95 -8.99 12.06
C TRP A 106 7.37 -9.43 13.40
N LEU A 107 8.14 -10.25 14.12
CA LEU A 107 7.91 -10.53 15.52
C LEU A 107 8.69 -9.50 16.34
N VAL A 108 7.97 -8.76 17.18
CA VAL A 108 8.54 -7.80 18.12
C VAL A 108 8.11 -8.20 19.52
N THR A 109 9.08 -8.61 20.34
CA THR A 109 8.82 -9.10 21.69
C THR A 109 9.84 -8.55 22.68
N PRO A 110 9.47 -8.34 23.96
CA PRO A 110 10.45 -8.06 25.01
C PRO A 110 11.56 -9.10 25.02
N ALA A 111 12.81 -8.65 25.12
CA ALA A 111 13.96 -9.53 25.21
C ALA A 111 13.95 -10.25 26.57
N ARG A 112 14.18 -11.57 26.53
CA ARG A 112 14.27 -12.43 27.72
C ARG A 112 15.52 -13.30 27.58
N TRP A 113 16.18 -13.55 28.70
CA TRP A 113 17.22 -14.58 28.79
C TRP A 113 16.59 -15.98 28.66
N ASN A 114 17.42 -17.00 28.37
CA ASN A 114 16.96 -18.39 28.20
C ASN A 114 16.30 -18.96 29.47
N ASP A 115 16.60 -18.40 30.63
CA ASP A 115 16.01 -18.72 31.94
C ASP A 115 14.66 -18.02 32.19
N GLY A 116 14.17 -17.19 31.25
CA GLY A 116 12.95 -16.41 31.36
C GLY A 116 13.12 -15.05 32.07
N SER A 117 14.30 -14.75 32.59
CA SER A 117 14.60 -13.50 33.27
C SER A 117 14.57 -12.31 32.29
N LYS A 118 14.04 -11.17 32.75
CA LYS A 118 13.98 -9.94 31.94
C LYS A 118 15.39 -9.36 31.80
N ILE A 119 15.77 -9.00 30.58
CA ILE A 119 17.03 -8.27 30.34
C ILE A 119 16.82 -6.81 30.74
N GLN A 120 17.73 -6.22 31.51
CA GLN A 120 17.74 -4.78 31.74
C GLN A 120 18.63 -4.12 30.69
N ARG A 121 18.19 -2.98 30.16
CA ARG A 121 19.01 -2.18 29.25
C ARG A 121 20.25 -1.71 30.01
N VAL A 122 21.44 -2.09 29.55
CA VAL A 122 22.71 -1.57 30.06
C VAL A 122 23.01 -0.32 29.25
N ASP A 123 23.16 0.82 29.91
CA ASP A 123 23.61 2.03 29.24
C ASP A 123 25.07 1.86 28.79
N PRO A 124 25.46 2.35 27.60
CA PRO A 124 26.85 2.28 27.17
C PRO A 124 27.75 2.97 28.20
N GLN A 125 28.60 2.21 28.88
CA GLN A 125 29.59 2.77 29.79
C GLN A 125 30.55 3.66 28.99
N GLN A 126 30.43 4.98 29.12
CA GLN A 126 31.54 5.88 28.81
C GLN A 126 32.66 5.54 29.80
N LYS A 127 33.73 4.90 29.32
CA LYS A 127 34.96 4.76 30.10
C LYS A 127 35.49 6.16 30.36
N GLN A 128 35.21 6.72 31.52
CA GLN A 128 35.92 7.89 32.02
C GLN A 128 37.31 7.40 32.42
N ASN A 129 38.34 7.95 31.76
CA ASN A 129 39.71 7.84 32.22
C ASN A 129 39.80 8.59 33.56
N GLU A 130 39.58 7.88 34.67
CA GLU A 130 39.93 8.35 36.01
C GLU A 130 41.43 8.11 36.25
N GLU A 131 42.25 8.90 35.57
CA GLU A 131 43.64 9.11 35.93
C GLU A 131 43.84 10.63 35.88
N LEU A 132 44.30 11.20 37.00
CA LEU A 132 44.47 12.64 37.28
C LEU A 132 43.23 13.31 37.89
N LEU A 133 43.03 13.12 39.19
CA LEU A 133 42.75 14.19 40.17
C LEU A 133 42.94 13.62 41.60
N ALA A 134 44.02 12.86 41.80
CA ALA A 134 44.54 12.53 43.12
C ALA A 134 45.59 13.58 43.48
N GLN A 135 45.16 14.82 43.71
CA GLN A 135 45.91 15.90 44.36
C GLN A 135 45.02 17.14 44.37
N GLU A 136 44.30 17.35 45.46
CA GLU A 136 44.50 18.50 46.35
C GLU A 136 43.37 18.60 47.40
N GLN A 137 43.79 18.64 48.66
CA GLN A 137 43.13 19.26 49.82
C GLN A 137 41.96 18.45 50.43
N THR A 138 42.20 17.52 51.36
CA THR A 138 42.34 17.75 52.82
C THR A 138 41.71 19.05 53.34
N ILE A 139 40.60 18.92 54.08
CA ILE A 139 40.36 19.50 55.41
C ILE A 139 39.09 18.84 55.99
N ASP A 140 39.23 18.31 57.21
CA ASP A 140 38.20 17.70 58.05
C ASP A 140 37.20 18.74 58.60
N GLU A 141 35.95 18.32 58.88
CA GLU A 141 35.35 18.30 60.23
C GLU A 141 33.81 18.09 60.19
N GLU A 142 33.36 17.38 61.21
CA GLU A 142 32.05 16.76 61.46
C GLU A 142 30.91 17.75 61.74
N SER A 143 29.66 17.39 61.38
CA SER A 143 28.51 17.68 62.26
C SER A 143 27.28 16.83 61.94
N GLU A 144 26.69 16.32 63.02
CA GLU A 144 25.59 15.38 63.11
C GLU A 144 24.20 15.97 62.79
N GLY A 145 23.28 15.07 62.40
CA GLY A 145 21.92 15.05 62.97
C GLY A 145 20.84 15.91 62.33
N VAL A 146 20.15 15.35 61.32
CA VAL A 146 18.68 15.48 61.21
C VAL A 146 18.15 14.16 60.62
N GLU A 147 17.92 13.18 61.49
CA GLU A 147 16.94 12.12 61.22
C GLU A 147 15.53 12.73 61.26
N ASP A 148 14.59 12.04 60.61
CA ASP A 148 13.16 12.30 60.49
C ASP A 148 12.68 13.20 59.33
N LEU A 149 11.98 12.52 58.40
CA LEU A 149 10.90 12.98 57.50
C LEU A 149 11.03 12.63 56.01
N PHE A 150 11.74 11.58 55.60
CA PHE A 150 11.61 11.06 54.22
C PHE A 150 11.64 9.53 54.10
N ASN A 151 11.00 8.81 55.02
CA ASN A 151 10.72 7.38 54.84
C ASN A 151 9.34 7.15 54.21
N SER A 152 9.18 7.59 52.96
CA SER A 152 8.02 7.28 52.10
C SER A 152 8.43 7.19 50.63
N GLY A 153 9.58 6.57 50.39
CA GLY A 153 10.15 6.34 49.04
C GLY A 153 9.69 5.06 48.35
N GLU A 154 8.93 4.19 49.02
CA GLU A 154 8.55 2.88 48.44
C GLU A 154 7.28 2.90 47.56
N LEU A 155 6.42 3.92 47.66
CA LEU A 155 5.14 3.94 46.93
C LEU A 155 5.16 4.71 45.60
N LEU A 156 6.22 5.49 45.32
CA LEU A 156 6.33 6.33 44.11
C LEU A 156 7.37 5.82 43.10
N SER A 157 8.13 4.77 43.41
CA SER A 157 9.19 4.27 42.51
C SER A 157 8.67 3.48 41.32
N ASP A 158 7.44 2.94 41.42
CA ASP A 158 6.83 2.15 40.35
C ASP A 158 6.24 3.00 39.21
N TYR A 159 6.03 4.32 39.44
CA TYR A 159 5.52 5.25 38.44
C TYR A 159 6.62 5.90 37.58
N THR A 160 7.90 5.68 37.89
CA THR A 160 9.05 6.30 37.21
C THR A 160 9.93 5.27 36.50
N LYS A 161 9.39 4.18 35.95
CA LYS A 161 10.17 3.37 35.01
C LYS A 161 10.36 4.17 33.72
N PRO A 162 11.60 4.48 33.32
CA PRO A 162 11.84 5.26 32.11
C PRO A 162 11.26 4.53 30.90
N TYR A 163 10.62 5.30 30.01
CA TYR A 163 10.06 4.83 28.75
C TYR A 163 11.20 4.27 27.89
N SER A 164 11.50 2.97 28.03
CA SER A 164 12.56 2.15 27.35
C SER A 164 13.30 1.18 28.28
N SER A 165 12.87 1.01 29.54
CA SER A 165 13.53 0.12 30.51
C SER A 165 13.59 -1.36 30.08
N VAL A 166 12.68 -1.79 29.20
CA VAL A 166 12.63 -3.15 28.67
C VAL A 166 13.24 -3.18 27.26
N PRO A 167 14.35 -3.90 27.04
CA PRO A 167 14.88 -4.12 25.70
C PRO A 167 13.93 -5.04 24.91
N TYR A 168 13.82 -4.81 23.60
CA TYR A 168 13.01 -5.61 22.69
C TYR A 168 13.90 -6.30 21.67
N VAL A 169 13.50 -7.50 21.25
CA VAL A 169 14.02 -8.17 20.07
C VAL A 169 12.99 -8.01 18.95
N ALA A 170 13.43 -7.46 17.82
CA ALA A 170 12.66 -7.40 16.59
C ALA A 170 13.34 -8.29 15.55
N ARG A 171 12.60 -9.29 15.05
CA ARG A 171 13.09 -10.17 13.99
C ARG A 171 11.99 -10.48 12.99
N PRO A 172 12.30 -10.78 11.73
CA PRO A 172 11.33 -11.33 10.81
C PRO A 172 10.66 -12.60 11.38
N TYR A 173 9.36 -12.74 11.14
CA TYR A 173 8.65 -13.98 11.42
C TYR A 173 9.26 -15.11 10.57
N SER A 174 9.31 -16.34 11.10
CA SER A 174 9.95 -17.46 10.37
C SER A 174 9.15 -17.87 9.14
N TRP A 175 7.83 -17.77 9.20
CA TRP A 175 6.93 -18.01 8.07
C TRP A 175 6.57 -16.68 7.40
N GLN A 176 6.83 -16.56 6.11
CA GLN A 176 6.48 -15.37 5.33
C GLN A 176 5.52 -15.75 4.21
N ALA A 177 4.65 -14.82 3.83
CA ALA A 177 3.83 -15.00 2.65
C ALA A 177 4.72 -15.06 1.40
N GLY A 178 4.44 -16.02 0.52
CA GLY A 178 5.14 -16.15 -0.75
C GLY A 178 4.64 -15.15 -1.81
N HIS A 179 5.06 -15.40 -3.05
CA HIS A 179 4.53 -14.69 -4.21
C HIS A 179 3.00 -14.79 -4.27
N THR A 180 2.35 -13.68 -4.59
CA THR A 180 0.91 -13.65 -4.84
C THR A 180 0.65 -13.39 -6.32
N VAL A 181 1.02 -12.20 -6.80
CA VAL A 181 0.70 -11.72 -8.14
C VAL A 181 1.65 -10.59 -8.55
N PHE A 182 1.94 -10.48 -9.84
CA PHE A 182 2.42 -9.27 -10.50
C PHE A 182 1.25 -8.34 -10.85
N LEU A 183 1.33 -7.10 -10.36
CA LEU A 183 0.39 -6.04 -10.66
C LEU A 183 0.92 -5.23 -11.86
N VAL A 184 0.19 -5.28 -12.96
CA VAL A 184 0.52 -4.54 -14.18
C VAL A 184 -0.36 -3.31 -14.26
N LYS A 185 0.24 -2.14 -14.41
CA LYS A 185 -0.46 -0.87 -14.59
C LYS A 185 -0.37 -0.43 -16.05
N LEU A 186 -1.50 -0.48 -16.74
CA LEU A 186 -1.65 0.02 -18.10
C LEU A 186 -2.37 1.37 -18.10
N ARG A 187 -1.97 2.29 -18.97
CA ARG A 187 -2.70 3.54 -19.21
C ARG A 187 -3.15 3.63 -20.66
N LYS A 188 -4.44 3.92 -20.87
CA LYS A 188 -4.96 4.26 -22.20
C LYS A 188 -4.43 5.62 -22.61
N PHE A 189 -3.81 5.70 -23.79
CA PHE A 189 -3.40 6.96 -24.39
C PHE A 189 -4.06 7.13 -25.76
N ASN A 190 -4.13 8.37 -26.23
CA ASN A 190 -4.53 8.66 -27.60
C ASN A 190 -3.25 8.82 -28.42
N PRO A 191 -2.99 7.98 -29.43
CA PRO A 191 -1.91 8.27 -30.36
C PRO A 191 -2.31 9.53 -31.11
N ILE A 192 -1.55 10.61 -30.95
CA ILE A 192 -1.68 11.77 -31.83
C ILE A 192 -1.36 11.26 -33.22
N ASN A 193 -2.39 11.16 -34.07
CA ASN A 193 -2.20 10.79 -35.45
C ASN A 193 -1.48 11.97 -36.15
N PRO A 194 -0.25 11.80 -36.66
CA PRO A 194 0.49 12.92 -37.26
C PRO A 194 -0.21 13.48 -38.51
N ASP A 195 -1.17 12.76 -39.08
CA ASP A 195 -1.88 13.16 -40.30
C ASP A 195 -3.05 14.14 -40.06
N THR A 196 -3.44 14.42 -38.81
CA THR A 196 -4.58 15.33 -38.53
C THR A 196 -4.20 16.81 -38.50
N ALA A 197 -2.93 17.16 -38.76
CA ALA A 197 -2.50 18.55 -38.85
C ALA A 197 -2.76 19.21 -40.22
N LEU A 198 -3.29 18.47 -41.21
CA LEU A 198 -3.67 19.02 -42.50
C LEU A 198 -5.15 18.77 -42.81
N GLY A 199 -5.96 19.80 -42.57
CA GLY A 199 -7.16 20.08 -43.35
C GLY A 199 -8.48 19.54 -42.81
N SER A 200 -9.30 20.43 -42.27
CA SER A 200 -10.77 20.42 -42.49
C SER A 200 -11.39 21.72 -41.96
N ASN A 201 -11.15 22.82 -42.69
CA ASN A 201 -12.11 23.92 -42.73
C ASN A 201 -13.26 23.46 -43.63
N CYS A 202 -14.31 22.88 -43.06
CA CYS A 202 -15.59 22.73 -43.74
C CYS A 202 -16.46 23.93 -43.34
N LEU A 203 -16.35 25.02 -44.10
CA LEU A 203 -17.42 26.02 -44.18
C LEU A 203 -18.45 25.52 -45.19
N SER A 204 -19.67 25.40 -44.71
CA SER A 204 -20.86 24.92 -45.43
C SER A 204 -21.17 25.76 -46.67
N GLU A 205 -21.54 25.06 -47.74
CA GLU A 205 -22.17 25.59 -48.94
C GLU A 205 -23.48 26.30 -48.60
N ASP A 206 -23.64 27.51 -49.11
CA ASP A 206 -24.96 28.12 -49.28
C ASP A 206 -24.92 29.00 -50.53
N ASN A 207 -25.48 28.51 -51.64
CA ASN A 207 -25.71 29.31 -52.86
C ASN A 207 -27.01 28.85 -53.51
N THR A 208 -28.09 29.49 -53.08
CA THR A 208 -29.39 29.46 -53.76
C THR A 208 -29.38 30.52 -54.87
N LEU A 209 -29.53 30.10 -56.14
CA LEU A 209 -29.80 30.99 -57.28
C LEU A 209 -31.30 31.32 -57.34
N PRO A 210 -31.70 32.57 -57.67
CA PRO A 210 -33.02 32.82 -58.24
C PRO A 210 -32.93 33.19 -59.74
N LYS A 211 -33.98 32.78 -60.46
CA LYS A 211 -34.39 33.30 -61.77
C LYS A 211 -35.09 34.64 -61.61
#